data_AF-A0AAW4U0W0-F1
#
_entry.id   AF-A0AAW4U0W0-F1
#
_cell.length_a   1.000
_cell.length_b   1.000
_cell.length_c   1.000
_cell.angle_alpha   90.00
_cell.angle_beta   90.00
_cell.angle_gamma   90.00
#
_symmetry.space_group_name_H-M   'P 1'
#
loop_
_entity.id
_entity.type
_entity.pdbx_description
1 polymer ?
#
loop_
_entity_poly.entity_id
_entity_poly.type
_entity_poly.pdbx_seq_one_letter_code
_entity_poly.pdbx_strand_id
1 'polypeptide(L)' 'MLEGEFSLTVRVDNDANAELLADHFLGHGNPNCLLVQITRGIGASVLLNDEFVDGDNHAAGEIGHVVIDP' A
#
# COMPACT_ATOMS: atom_id res chain seq x y z
N MET A 1 -7.00 21.59 -6.71
CA MET A 1 -6.40 20.26 -6.96
C MET A 1 -4.90 20.45 -6.96
N LEU A 2 -4.14 19.61 -6.25
CA LEU A 2 -2.72 19.87 -5.91
C LEU A 2 -1.86 20.17 -7.16
N GLU A 3 -2.04 19.42 -8.25
CA GLU A 3 -1.28 19.64 -9.48
C GLU A 3 -1.48 21.04 -10.09
N GLY A 4 -2.71 21.56 -10.05
CA GLY A 4 -3.03 22.89 -10.58
C GLY A 4 -2.51 24.03 -9.70
N GLU A 5 -2.42 23.80 -8.39
CA GLU A 5 -1.86 24.77 -7.44
C GLU A 5 -0.35 24.87 -7.57
N PHE A 6 0.33 23.73 -7.70
CA PHE A 6 1.81 23.68 -7.67
C PHE A 6 2.45 23.63 -9.06
N SER A 7 1.67 23.42 -10.13
CA SER A 7 2.20 23.18 -11.49
C SER A 7 3.25 22.08 -11.53
N LEU A 8 3.06 21.04 -10.71
CA LEU A 8 3.93 19.87 -10.57
C LEU A 8 3.09 18.60 -10.63
N THR A 9 3.70 17.50 -11.10
CA THR A 9 3.10 16.16 -11.04
C THR A 9 2.88 15.74 -9.59
N VAL A 10 1.69 15.23 -9.28
CA VAL A 10 1.34 14.72 -7.94
C VAL A 10 0.96 13.26 -8.04
N ARG A 11 1.47 12.45 -7.12
CA ARG A 11 1.06 11.05 -6.94
C ARG A 11 0.41 10.89 -5.58
N VAL A 12 -0.64 10.08 -5.52
CA VAL A 12 -1.34 9.68 -4.30
C VAL A 12 -1.35 8.16 -4.28
N ASP A 13 -1.07 7.58 -3.13
CA ASP A 13 -1.05 6.14 -2.92
C ASP A 13 -1.74 5.81 -1.59
N ASN A 14 -2.06 4.54 -1.40
CA ASN A 14 -2.54 3.99 -0.14
C ASN A 14 -1.44 4.11 0.94
N ASP A 15 -1.83 4.29 2.20
CA ASP A 15 -0.89 4.47 3.31
C ASP A 15 -0.06 3.21 3.58
N ALA A 16 -0.64 2.01 3.47
CA ALA A 16 0.09 0.75 3.58
C ALA A 16 1.11 0.56 2.44
N ASN A 17 0.78 0.98 1.21
CA ASN A 17 1.71 0.96 0.08
C ASN A 17 2.88 1.93 0.31
N ALA A 18 2.59 3.13 0.78
CA ALA A 18 3.62 4.12 1.11
C ALA A 18 4.55 3.62 2.24
N GLU A 19 3.98 2.95 3.25
CA GLU A 19 4.74 2.34 4.34
C GLU A 19 5.64 1.20 3.84
N LEU A 20 5.10 0.30 3.01
CA LEU A 20 5.88 -0.81 2.45
C LEU A 20 6.97 -0.32 1.49
N LEU A 21 6.70 0.72 0.69
CA LEU A 21 7.72 1.33 -0.18
C LEU A 21 8.90 1.87 0.64
N ALA A 22 8.61 2.53 1.77
CA ALA A 22 9.64 3.04 2.66
C ALA A 22 10.47 1.91 3.30
N ASP A 23 9.80 0.88 3.81
CA ASP A 23 10.47 -0.29 4.42
C ASP A 23 11.31 -1.04 3.38
N HIS A 24 10.76 -1.30 2.19
CA HIS A 24 11.46 -2.02 1.13
C HIS A 24 12.73 -1.27 0.66
N PHE A 25 12.63 0.05 0.48
CA PHE A 25 13.74 0.88 0.01
C PHE A 25 14.84 1.08 1.07
N LEU A 26 14.48 1.22 2.35
CA LEU A 26 15.43 1.52 3.43
C LEU A 26 15.96 0.27 4.15
N GLY A 27 15.19 -0.81 4.18
CA GLY A 27 15.43 -2.00 5.01
C GLY A 27 16.12 -3.17 4.31
N HIS A 28 16.46 -3.05 3.01
CA HIS A 28 16.77 -4.18 2.12
C HIS A 28 15.60 -5.18 2.07
N GLY A 29 14.44 -4.70 1.62
CA GLY A 29 13.20 -5.47 1.60
C GLY A 29 13.29 -6.75 0.77
N ASN A 30 12.51 -7.76 1.17
CA ASN A 30 12.33 -8.95 0.36
C ASN A 30 11.54 -8.60 -0.91
N PRO A 31 11.88 -9.15 -2.09
CA PRO A 31 11.12 -8.92 -3.32
C PRO A 31 9.69 -9.46 -3.26
N ASN A 32 9.40 -10.36 -2.32
CA ASN A 32 8.06 -10.86 -2.04
C ASN A 32 7.74 -10.64 -0.56
N CYS A 33 6.83 -9.72 -0.27
CA CYS A 33 6.43 -9.44 1.10
C CYS A 33 4.99 -8.96 1.20
N LEU A 34 4.44 -9.12 2.40
CA LEU A 34 3.15 -8.58 2.82
C LEU A 34 3.42 -7.69 4.03
N LEU A 35 3.09 -6.41 3.92
CA LEU A 35 2.99 -5.53 5.08
C LEU A 35 1.56 -5.56 5.59
N VAL A 36 1.40 -5.81 6.89
CA VAL A 36 0.10 -5.74 7.57
C VAL A 36 0.12 -4.55 8.52
N GLN A 37 -0.70 -3.56 8.22
CA GLN A 37 -0.82 -2.35 9.01
C GLN A 37 -1.95 -2.52 10.03
N ILE A 38 -1.60 -2.47 11.31
CA ILE A 38 -2.55 -2.52 12.43
C ILE A 38 -2.48 -1.19 13.17
N THR A 39 -3.42 -0.30 12.87
CA THR A 39 -3.44 1.06 13.42
C THR A 39 -4.84 1.39 13.96
N ARG A 40 -5.48 2.44 13.47
CA ARG A 40 -6.89 2.72 13.75
C ARG A 40 -7.81 1.76 12.99
N GLY A 41 -7.35 1.26 11.84
CA GLY A 41 -7.98 0.19 11.07
C GLY A 41 -7.00 -0.94 10.82
N ILE A 42 -7.39 -1.86 9.93
CA ILE A 42 -6.52 -2.94 9.44
C ILE A 42 -6.48 -2.85 7.92
N GLY A 43 -5.27 -2.82 7.37
CA GLY A 43 -5.01 -2.84 5.93
C GLY A 43 -3.72 -3.60 5.64
N ALA A 44 -3.45 -3.84 4.38
CA ALA A 44 -2.21 -4.49 3.97
C ALA A 44 -1.72 -3.97 2.62
N SER A 45 -0.43 -4.16 2.37
CA SER A 45 0.19 -3.96 1.07
C SER A 45 0.96 -5.21 0.66
N VAL A 46 0.87 -5.56 -0.62
CA VAL A 46 1.45 -6.78 -1.19
C VAL A 46 2.48 -6.39 -2.24
N LEU A 47 3.71 -6.89 -2.09
CA LEU A 47 4.78 -6.79 -3.07
C LEU A 47 5.12 -8.19 -3.56
N LEU A 48 5.14 -8.40 -4.87
CA LEU A 48 5.56 -9.65 -5.51
C LEU A 48 6.57 -9.35 -6.62
N ASN A 49 7.73 -9.98 -6.56
CA ASN A 49 8.85 -9.73 -7.47
C ASN A 49 9.19 -8.24 -7.64
N ASP A 50 9.28 -7.50 -6.52
CA ASP A 50 9.54 -6.06 -6.47
C ASP A 50 8.44 -5.17 -7.12
N GLU A 51 7.27 -5.74 -7.42
CA GLU A 51 6.11 -5.00 -7.94
C GLU A 51 4.94 -5.02 -6.96
N PHE A 52 4.29 -3.87 -6.78
CA PHE A 52 3.08 -3.78 -5.98
C PHE A 52 1.92 -4.49 -6.68
N VAL A 53 1.12 -5.22 -5.91
CA VAL A 53 -0.16 -5.75 -6.39
C VAL A 53 -1.22 -4.69 -6.14
N ASP A 54 -1.66 -3.99 -7.18
CA ASP A 54 -2.70 -2.95 -7.07
C ASP A 54 -4.12 -3.53 -6.92
N GLY A 55 -4.36 -4.70 -7.51
CA GLY A 55 -5.69 -5.30 -7.60
C GLY A 55 -6.67 -4.51 -8.48
N ASP A 56 -7.86 -5.07 -8.71
CA ASP A 56 -8.89 -4.38 -9.47
C ASP A 56 -9.33 -3.10 -8.74
N ASN A 57 -9.41 -1.98 -9.46
CA ASN A 57 -9.76 -0.66 -8.92
C ASN A 57 -8.87 -0.16 -7.76
N HIS A 58 -7.60 -0.61 -7.68
CA HIS A 58 -6.67 -0.23 -6.59
C HIS A 58 -7.15 -0.69 -5.20
N ALA A 59 -7.81 -1.85 -5.13
CA ALA A 59 -8.42 -2.38 -3.91
C ALA A 59 -7.71 -3.63 -3.33
N ALA A 60 -6.47 -3.90 -3.74
CA ALA A 60 -5.67 -4.93 -3.09
C ALA A 60 -5.39 -4.57 -1.62
N GLY A 61 -5.26 -5.59 -0.77
CA GLY A 61 -4.84 -5.39 0.62
C GLY A 61 -5.93 -4.97 1.60
N GLU A 62 -7.21 -4.95 1.19
CA GLU A 62 -8.38 -4.67 2.04
C GLU A 62 -8.72 -5.83 3.02
N ILE A 63 -7.70 -6.38 3.67
CA ILE A 63 -7.83 -7.53 4.56
C ILE A 63 -8.64 -7.23 5.83
N GLY A 64 -8.76 -5.94 6.20
CA GLY A 64 -9.61 -5.50 7.30
C GLY A 64 -11.11 -5.71 7.06
N HIS A 65 -11.51 -5.96 5.81
CA HIS A 65 -12.90 -6.26 5.43
C HIS A 65 -13.20 -7.76 5.34
N VAL A 66 -12.22 -8.64 5.61
CA VAL A 66 -12.43 -10.09 5.67
C VAL A 66 -13.29 -10.43 6.89
N VAL A 67 -14.38 -11.17 6.69
CA VAL A 67 -15.27 -11.61 7.76
C VAL A 67 -14.57 -12.70 8.60
N ILE A 68 -14.50 -12.48 9.91
CA ILE A 68 -13.88 -13.41 10.87
C ILE A 68 -14.94 -14.24 11.61
N ASP A 69 -16.04 -13.60 12.01
CA ASP A 69 -17.17 -14.22 12.71
C ASP A 69 -18.48 -13.78 12.01
N PRO A 70 -19.19 -14.69 11.31
CA PRO A 70 -20.28 -14.38 10.39
C PRO A 70 -21.63 -14.06 11.03
#